data_AF-A0A0Q5SMN3-F1
#
_entry.id   AF-A0A0Q5SMN3-F1
#
_cell.length_a   1.000
_cell.length_b   1.000
_cell.length_c   1.000
_cell.angle_alpha   90.00
_cell.angle_beta   90.00
_cell.angle_gamma   90.00
#
_symmetry.space_group_name_H-M   'P 1'
#
loop_
_entity.id
_entity.type
_entity.pdbx_description
1 polymer ?
#
loop_
_entity_poly.entity_id
_entity_poly.type
_entity_poly.pdbx_seq_one_letter_code
_entity_poly.pdbx_strand_id
1 'polypeptide(L)'
;MKAMISKSSFFALLLIQLFALSCEHPPGATVRYFFTIQNNSSSRILYFVNNDYPDISIPDSLSTEVRLVTLSSEENFKYESSKKWPKYFNSLPADTLSIFFLSADTVSKYGWKQVQSRYLILNRKDISLQDLEDNKYLITYP
;
A
#
# COMPACT_ATOMS: atom_id res chain seq x y z
N MET A 1 -11.19 -52.76 -32.09
CA MET A 1 -9.85 -52.29 -32.51
C MET A 1 -9.33 -51.36 -31.40
N LYS A 2 -8.32 -51.78 -30.62
CA LYS A 2 -7.77 -50.98 -29.51
C LYS A 2 -6.78 -49.96 -30.09
N ALA A 3 -7.07 -48.66 -29.94
CA ALA A 3 -6.16 -47.60 -30.37
C ALA A 3 -4.94 -47.56 -29.44
N MET A 4 -3.77 -47.86 -30.01
CA MET A 4 -2.48 -47.81 -29.33
C MET A 4 -1.94 -46.38 -29.44
N ILE A 5 -2.08 -45.59 -28.38
CA ILE A 5 -1.52 -44.22 -28.33
C ILE A 5 -0.01 -44.35 -28.17
N SER A 6 0.76 -43.84 -29.12
CA SER A 6 2.23 -43.85 -29.06
C SER A 6 2.73 -42.95 -27.92
N LYS A 7 3.82 -43.34 -27.24
CA LYS A 7 4.42 -42.55 -26.14
C LYS A 7 4.85 -41.14 -26.58
N SER A 8 5.19 -40.97 -27.85
CA SER A 8 5.54 -39.67 -28.46
C SER A 8 4.32 -38.75 -28.59
N SER A 9 3.15 -39.33 -28.90
CA SER A 9 1.88 -38.60 -28.97
C SER A 9 1.36 -38.17 -27.59
N PHE A 10 1.70 -38.93 -26.53
CA PHE A 10 1.32 -38.58 -25.16
C PHE A 10 2.08 -37.37 -24.62
N PHE A 11 3.37 -37.24 -24.97
CA PHE A 11 4.19 -36.09 -24.57
C PHE A 11 3.75 -34.78 -25.24
N ALA A 12 3.33 -34.85 -26.50
CA ALA A 12 2.80 -33.68 -27.22
C ALA A 12 1.47 -33.18 -26.60
N LEU A 13 0.59 -34.09 -26.17
CA LEU A 13 -0.65 -33.75 -25.46
C LEU A 13 -0.40 -33.11 -24.09
N LEU A 14 0.64 -33.55 -23.37
CA LEU A 14 1.02 -32.98 -22.07
C LEU A 14 1.59 -31.56 -22.21
N LEU A 15 2.36 -31.29 -23.27
CA LEU A 15 2.90 -29.95 -23.57
C LEU A 15 1.80 -28.95 -23.93
N ILE A 16 0.77 -29.37 -24.67
CA ILE A 16 -0.38 -28.52 -25.03
C ILE A 16 -1.20 -28.12 -23.78
N GLN A 17 -1.31 -29.01 -22.81
CA GLN A 17 -1.99 -28.70 -21.52
C GLN A 17 -1.19 -27.71 -20.65
N LEU A 18 0.14 -27.69 -20.76
CA LEU A 18 1.00 -26.76 -20.03
C LEU A 18 0.93 -25.32 -20.55
N PHE A 19 0.66 -25.11 -21.85
CA PHE A 19 0.51 -23.76 -22.42
C PHE A 19 -0.87 -23.13 -22.15
N ALA A 20 -1.91 -23.93 -21.88
CA ALA A 20 -3.26 -23.43 -21.61
C ALA A 20 -3.45 -22.89 -20.17
N LEU A 21 -2.45 -23.04 -19.31
CA LEU A 21 -2.43 -22.50 -17.94
C LEU A 21 -1.71 -21.15 -17.83
N SER A 22 -1.33 -20.52 -18.95
CA SER A 22 -0.86 -19.14 -18.92
C SER A 22 -2.00 -18.26 -18.44
N CYS A 23 -1.95 -17.88 -17.17
CA CYS A 23 -2.94 -17.04 -16.51
C CYS A 23 -2.74 -15.60 -17.03
N GLU A 24 -3.17 -15.33 -18.26
CA GLU A 24 -3.29 -13.97 -18.74
C GLU A 24 -4.43 -13.29 -17.97
N HIS A 25 -4.12 -12.21 -17.26
CA HIS A 25 -5.13 -11.39 -16.60
C HIS A 25 -6.17 -10.97 -17.64
N PRO A 26 -7.48 -11.10 -17.35
CA PRO A 26 -8.50 -10.79 -18.33
C PRO A 26 -8.35 -9.33 -18.80
N PRO A 27 -8.49 -9.06 -20.11
CA PRO A 27 -8.41 -7.71 -20.63
C PRO A 27 -9.43 -6.81 -19.93
N GLY A 28 -8.95 -5.72 -19.32
CA GLY A 28 -9.75 -4.82 -18.48
C GLY A 28 -9.60 -5.03 -16.96
N ALA A 29 -8.86 -6.05 -16.51
CA ALA A 29 -8.51 -6.19 -15.10
C ALA A 29 -7.61 -5.01 -14.66
N THR A 30 -8.09 -4.21 -13.71
CA THR A 30 -7.28 -3.13 -13.13
C THR A 30 -6.29 -3.76 -12.15
N VAL A 31 -5.02 -3.83 -12.54
CA VAL A 31 -3.95 -4.27 -11.63
C VAL A 31 -3.74 -3.19 -10.57
N ARG A 32 -3.78 -3.60 -9.30
CA ARG A 32 -3.51 -2.74 -8.14
C ARG A 32 -2.21 -3.17 -7.49
N TYR A 33 -1.40 -2.18 -7.12
CA TYR A 33 -0.16 -2.37 -6.39
C TYR A 33 -0.36 -1.91 -4.95
N PHE A 34 0.22 -2.64 -4.00
CA PHE A 34 -0.01 -2.41 -2.58
C PHE A 34 1.31 -2.33 -1.82
N PHE A 35 1.34 -1.49 -0.79
CA PHE A 35 2.19 -1.66 0.37
C PHE A 35 1.30 -1.69 1.61
N THR A 36 1.80 -2.26 2.70
CA THR A 36 1.04 -2.50 3.92
C THR A 36 1.52 -1.56 5.01
N ILE A 37 0.57 -0.92 5.70
CA ILE A 37 0.83 -0.18 6.93
C ILE A 37 0.25 -1.01 8.08
N GLN A 38 1.08 -1.34 9.06
CA GLN A 38 0.69 -2.16 10.21
C GLN A 38 0.89 -1.40 11.51
N ASN A 39 -0.10 -1.47 12.39
CA ASN A 39 -0.01 -0.93 13.74
C ASN A 39 0.42 -2.03 14.71
N ASN A 40 1.65 -1.97 15.22
CA ASN A 40 2.20 -2.91 16.22
C ASN A 40 2.08 -2.37 17.65
N SER A 41 1.34 -1.28 17.84
CA SER A 41 1.09 -0.72 19.17
C SER A 41 -0.18 -1.31 19.79
N SER A 42 -0.32 -1.18 21.11
CA SER A 42 -1.55 -1.50 21.83
C SER A 42 -2.67 -0.48 21.63
N SER A 43 -2.39 0.65 20.97
CA SER A 43 -3.30 1.79 20.87
C SER A 43 -3.88 1.93 19.46
N ARG A 44 -5.08 2.50 19.37
CA ARG A 44 -5.67 2.84 18.06
C ARG A 44 -4.99 4.08 17.49
N ILE A 45 -4.54 3.97 16.24
CA ILE A 45 -3.92 5.07 15.52
C ILE A 45 -4.76 5.47 14.31
N LEU A 46 -4.53 6.69 13.86
CA LEU A 46 -4.92 7.14 12.54
C LEU A 46 -3.65 7.38 11.73
N TYR A 47 -3.71 7.19 10.42
CA TYR A 47 -2.63 7.65 9.54
C TYR A 47 -3.17 8.30 8.27
N PHE A 48 -2.34 9.13 7.64
CA PHE A 48 -2.54 9.62 6.28
C PHE A 48 -1.19 9.67 5.53
N VAL A 49 -1.27 9.65 4.20
CA VAL A 49 -0.11 9.74 3.30
C VAL A 49 -0.09 11.12 2.64
N ASN A 50 1.08 11.74 2.58
CA ASN A 50 1.35 12.97 1.86
C ASN A 50 2.47 12.73 0.83
N ASN A 51 2.28 13.28 -0.36
CA ASN A 51 3.18 13.13 -1.50
C ASN A 51 4.12 14.34 -1.66
N ASP A 52 3.86 15.45 -0.96
CA ASP A 52 4.54 16.72 -1.17
C ASP A 52 5.78 16.87 -0.27
N TYR A 53 6.64 15.85 -0.19
CA TYR A 53 7.89 15.95 0.57
C TYR A 53 8.77 17.12 0.08
N PRO A 54 9.43 17.91 0.97
CA PRO A 54 9.54 17.73 2.42
C PRO A 54 8.45 18.42 3.24
N ASP A 55 7.29 18.78 2.66
CA ASP A 55 6.24 19.49 3.38
C ASP A 55 5.88 18.78 4.70
N ILE A 56 5.93 19.56 5.77
CA ILE A 56 5.63 19.11 7.13
C ILE A 56 4.20 19.48 7.50
N SER A 57 3.50 20.26 6.68
CA SER A 57 2.19 20.82 6.99
C SER A 57 1.16 19.72 7.15
N ILE A 58 0.37 19.82 8.21
CA ILE A 58 -0.83 19.00 8.40
C ILE A 58 -1.96 19.70 7.63
N PRO A 59 -2.72 18.99 6.77
CA PRO A 59 -3.78 19.60 5.96
C PRO A 59 -4.84 20.34 6.79
N ASP A 60 -5.31 21.50 6.30
CA ASP A 60 -6.29 22.37 6.99
C ASP A 60 -7.64 21.69 7.25
N SER A 61 -8.01 20.72 6.42
CA SER A 61 -9.20 19.93 6.62
C SER A 61 -8.97 18.50 6.17
N LEU A 62 -9.75 17.61 6.78
CA LEU A 62 -9.97 16.25 6.30
C LEU A 62 -10.88 16.31 5.09
N SER A 63 -10.39 16.90 4.00
CA SER A 63 -11.07 16.95 2.72
C SER A 63 -10.96 15.59 2.03
N THR A 64 -11.58 15.46 0.86
CA THR A 64 -11.48 14.28 -0.02
C THR A 64 -10.04 13.92 -0.38
N GLU A 65 -9.11 14.86 -0.30
CA GLU A 65 -7.70 14.68 -0.68
C GLU A 65 -6.89 13.92 0.39
N VAL A 66 -7.29 14.01 1.66
CA VAL A 66 -6.54 13.44 2.78
C VAL A 66 -7.39 12.37 3.46
N ARG A 67 -7.19 11.13 3.03
CA ARG A 67 -7.86 9.98 3.63
C ARG A 67 -7.17 9.59 4.93
N LEU A 68 -7.77 9.97 6.07
CA LEU A 68 -7.43 9.38 7.36
C LEU A 68 -7.92 7.93 7.40
N VAL A 69 -7.03 7.03 7.76
CA VAL A 69 -7.34 5.61 7.95
C VAL A 69 -7.12 5.25 9.41
N THR A 70 -8.13 4.66 10.02
CA THR A 70 -8.07 4.15 11.39
C THR A 70 -7.50 2.74 11.39
N LEU A 71 -6.54 2.49 12.27
CA LEU A 71 -5.97 1.17 12.53
C LEU A 71 -6.04 0.86 14.03
N SER A 72 -6.70 -0.23 14.39
CA SER A 72 -6.67 -0.78 15.74
C SER A 72 -5.33 -1.48 16.03
N SER A 73 -5.14 -1.93 17.26
CA SER A 73 -3.95 -2.68 17.65
C SER A 73 -3.80 -3.95 16.83
N GLU A 74 -2.57 -4.22 16.36
CA GLU A 74 -2.19 -5.35 15.51
C GLU A 74 -2.89 -5.40 14.13
N GLU A 75 -3.66 -4.36 13.77
CA GLU A 75 -4.29 -4.27 12.47
C GLU A 75 -3.34 -3.74 11.40
N ASN A 76 -3.64 -4.09 10.15
CA ASN A 76 -2.95 -3.56 8.99
C ASN A 76 -3.92 -3.07 7.91
N PHE A 77 -3.44 -2.18 7.06
CA PHE A 77 -4.17 -1.66 5.91
C PHE A 77 -3.28 -1.65 4.68
N LYS A 78 -3.84 -2.03 3.53
CA LYS A 78 -3.16 -1.99 2.23
C LYS A 78 -3.39 -0.65 1.56
N TYR A 79 -2.34 0.16 1.45
CA TYR A 79 -2.38 1.38 0.66
C TYR A 79 -2.24 1.00 -0.82
N GLU A 80 -3.18 1.44 -1.65
CA GLU A 80 -3.30 1.00 -3.04
C GLU A 80 -2.87 2.07 -4.05
N SER A 81 -2.29 1.61 -5.16
CA SER A 81 -1.96 2.43 -6.31
C SER A 81 -2.37 1.73 -7.61
N SER A 82 -2.86 2.51 -8.58
CA SER A 82 -3.08 2.04 -9.96
C SER A 82 -1.78 2.01 -10.79
N LYS A 83 -0.70 2.60 -10.28
CA LYS A 83 0.63 2.63 -10.90
C LYS A 83 1.56 1.68 -10.16
N LYS A 84 2.46 1.02 -10.90
CA LYS A 84 3.63 0.35 -10.30
C LYS A 84 4.40 1.33 -9.42
N TRP A 85 4.93 0.87 -8.29
CA TRP A 85 5.64 1.73 -7.33
C TRP A 85 6.75 2.59 -7.95
N PRO A 86 7.64 2.08 -8.82
CA PRO A 86 8.61 2.93 -9.50
C PRO A 86 7.99 4.09 -10.29
N LYS A 87 6.86 3.85 -10.98
CA LYS A 87 6.14 4.89 -11.73
C LYS A 87 5.37 5.84 -10.81
N TYR A 88 4.91 5.37 -9.66
CA TYR A 88 4.29 6.21 -8.65
C TYR A 88 5.31 7.20 -8.07
N PHE A 89 6.45 6.69 -7.59
CA PHE A 89 7.53 7.48 -7.01
C PHE A 89 8.15 8.46 -8.01
N ASN A 90 8.35 8.05 -9.27
CA ASN A 90 8.78 8.96 -10.34
C ASN A 90 7.79 10.11 -10.64
N SER A 91 6.52 10.00 -10.17
CA SER A 91 5.53 11.07 -10.31
C SER A 91 5.40 11.96 -9.08
N LEU A 92 6.13 11.66 -8.00
CA LEU A 92 6.19 12.50 -6.82
C LEU A 92 7.13 13.69 -7.07
N PRO A 93 6.95 14.85 -6.39
CA PRO A 93 7.88 15.97 -6.45
C PRO A 93 9.31 15.62 -6.00
N ALA A 94 9.43 14.63 -5.12
CA ALA A 94 10.67 14.04 -4.63
C ALA A 94 10.54 12.52 -4.57
N ASP A 95 11.63 11.76 -4.57
CA ASP A 95 11.63 10.30 -4.41
C ASP A 95 11.32 9.87 -2.95
N THR A 96 10.31 10.48 -2.35
CA THR A 96 9.96 10.32 -0.94
C THR A 96 8.48 10.64 -0.74
N LEU A 97 7.76 9.71 -0.11
CA LEU A 97 6.42 9.95 0.43
C LEU A 97 6.49 10.06 1.96
N SER A 98 5.56 10.79 2.55
CA SER A 98 5.49 10.97 4.00
C SER A 98 4.23 10.33 4.57
N ILE A 99 4.38 9.52 5.62
CA ILE A 99 3.27 8.89 6.35
C ILE A 99 3.21 9.47 7.74
N PHE A 100 2.10 10.11 8.06
CA PHE A 100 1.85 10.74 9.35
C PHE A 100 0.96 9.84 10.19
N PHE A 101 1.36 9.60 11.44
CA PHE A 101 0.63 8.79 12.40
C PHE A 101 0.13 9.66 13.54
N LEU A 102 -1.12 9.46 13.95
CA LEU A 102 -1.81 10.24 14.97
C LEU A 102 -2.50 9.32 15.97
N SER A 103 -2.67 9.79 17.20
CA SER A 103 -3.49 9.10 18.20
C SER A 103 -4.96 9.33 17.88
N ALA A 104 -5.72 8.24 17.74
CA ALA A 104 -7.16 8.32 17.55
C ALA A 104 -7.84 9.05 18.73
N ASP A 105 -7.39 8.80 19.96
CA ASP A 105 -7.90 9.43 21.17
C ASP A 105 -7.59 10.93 21.21
N THR A 106 -6.40 11.32 20.75
CA THR A 106 -5.99 12.74 20.67
C THR A 106 -6.84 13.50 19.66
N VAL A 107 -7.07 12.90 18.48
CA VAL A 107 -7.94 13.49 17.46
C VAL A 107 -9.39 13.56 17.96
N SER A 108 -9.88 12.52 18.65
CA SER A 108 -11.22 12.51 19.23
C SER A 108 -11.40 13.55 20.36
N LYS A 109 -10.36 13.78 21.17
CA LYS A 109 -10.41 14.68 22.33
C LYS A 109 -10.34 16.15 21.94
N TYR A 110 -9.44 16.50 21.02
CA TYR A 110 -9.12 17.89 20.70
C TYR A 110 -9.71 18.35 19.35
N GLY A 111 -10.07 17.41 18.48
CA GLY A 111 -10.50 17.69 17.12
C GLY A 111 -9.33 18.04 16.18
N TRP A 112 -9.59 17.95 14.87
CA TRP A 112 -8.56 18.10 13.82
C TRP A 112 -7.85 19.46 13.87
N LYS A 113 -8.58 20.58 14.01
CA LYS A 113 -8.00 21.93 14.04
C LYS A 113 -6.97 22.11 15.17
N GLN A 114 -7.23 21.55 16.35
CA GLN A 114 -6.27 21.62 17.45
C GLN A 114 -5.07 20.70 17.23
N VAL A 115 -5.30 19.49 16.70
CA VAL A 115 -4.23 18.57 16.31
C VAL A 115 -3.29 19.22 15.29
N GLN A 116 -3.86 19.91 14.30
CA GLN A 116 -3.12 20.62 13.27
C GLN A 116 -2.32 21.80 13.85
N SER A 117 -3.01 22.76 14.49
CA SER A 117 -2.39 23.99 15.01
C SER A 117 -1.34 23.76 16.10
N ARG A 118 -1.45 22.65 16.84
CA ARG A 118 -0.50 22.28 17.90
C ARG A 118 0.45 21.16 17.47
N TYR A 119 0.38 20.72 16.22
CA TYR A 119 1.21 19.68 15.64
C TYR A 119 1.24 18.39 16.48
N LEU A 120 0.08 17.88 16.88
CA LEU A 120 -0.07 16.70 17.75
C LEU A 120 0.07 15.38 16.97
N ILE A 121 1.17 15.23 16.24
CA ILE A 121 1.55 14.03 15.49
C ILE A 121 2.30 13.07 16.41
N LEU A 122 2.00 11.77 16.34
CA LEU A 122 2.77 10.75 17.08
C LEU A 122 4.09 10.46 16.40
N ASN A 123 4.05 10.26 15.07
CA ASN A 123 5.23 9.92 14.28
C ASN A 123 5.03 10.34 12.82
N ARG A 124 6.15 10.60 12.13
CA ARG A 124 6.22 10.79 10.68
C ARG A 124 7.29 9.86 10.14
N LYS A 125 6.96 9.11 9.09
CA LYS A 125 7.92 8.31 8.35
C LYS A 125 8.03 8.83 6.93
N ASP A 126 9.23 9.21 6.55
CA ASP A 126 9.57 9.54 5.17
C ASP A 126 10.14 8.29 4.51
N ILE A 127 9.56 7.90 3.39
CA ILE A 127 9.74 6.58 2.77
C ILE A 127 10.10 6.81 1.30
N SER A 128 11.29 6.36 0.91
CA SER A 128 11.68 6.25 -0.50
C SER A 128 11.18 4.95 -1.13
N LEU A 129 11.32 4.82 -2.44
CA LEU A 129 11.07 3.54 -3.11
C LEU A 129 11.99 2.44 -2.57
N GLN A 130 13.26 2.77 -2.33
CA GLN A 130 14.25 1.82 -1.81
C GLN A 130 13.83 1.32 -0.41
N ASP A 131 13.33 2.20 0.45
CA ASP A 131 12.85 1.80 1.79
C ASP A 131 11.67 0.82 1.70
N LEU A 132 10.76 1.02 0.74
CA LEU A 132 9.68 0.06 0.50
C LEU A 132 10.22 -1.30 0.05
N GLU A 133 11.18 -1.31 -0.87
CA GLU A 133 11.77 -2.55 -1.39
C GLU A 133 12.51 -3.32 -0.29
N ASP A 134 13.33 -2.62 0.49
CA ASP A 134 14.12 -3.19 1.60
C ASP A 134 13.22 -3.75 2.70
N ASN A 135 12.11 -3.08 2.99
CA ASN A 135 11.12 -3.53 3.97
C ASN A 135 10.04 -4.46 3.40
N LYS A 136 10.22 -4.98 2.17
CA LYS A 136 9.27 -5.90 1.52
C LYS A 136 7.84 -5.34 1.49
N TYR A 137 7.72 -4.04 1.26
CA TYR A 137 6.48 -3.29 1.18
C TYR A 137 5.64 -3.33 2.47
N LEU A 138 6.29 -3.45 3.64
CA LEU A 138 5.69 -3.36 4.96
C LEU A 138 6.23 -2.17 5.74
N ILE A 139 5.33 -1.30 6.20
CA ILE A 139 5.65 -0.17 7.05
C ILE A 139 4.95 -0.37 8.39
N THR A 140 5.72 -0.47 9.46
CA THR A 140 5.18 -0.66 10.81
C THR A 140 5.09 0.67 11.54
N TYR A 141 4.06 0.86 12.37
CA TYR A 141 4.03 1.83 13.44
C TYR A 141 4.24 1.07 14.77
N PRO A 142 5.20 1.47 15.62
CA PRO A 142 5.51 0.76 16.87
C PRO A 142 4.48 0.99 17.98
#